data_AF-A0A7H2V267-F1
#
_entry.id   AF-A0A7H2V267-F1
#
_cell.length_a   1.000
_cell.length_b   1.000
_cell.length_c   1.000
_cell.angle_alpha   90.00
_cell.angle_beta   90.00
_cell.angle_gamma   90.00
#
_symmetry.space_group_name_H-M   'P 1'
#
loop_
_entity.id
_entity.type
_entity.pdbx_description
1 polymer ?
#
loop_
_entity_poly.entity_id
_entity_poly.type
_entity_poly.pdbx_seq_one_letter_code
_entity_poly.pdbx_strand_id
1 'polypeptide(L)'
;MNQNNTEAEVNLFRFTFHFITQNTNSFFVSVEGPDENETLINFVNDMYRVLYASNVKQDLDPAHPNQIKASALQRMTPSLRTQVNAMLSDYTKLKPSIHKAISKLNSIEDDEYFFVFPYEFTEKMQAQMLLQTFLRAKNSLNSDEEVNQYMQTHMEGFNSLFDDLLEQYNIAVFGETERKTVIGQKPTKEHGVCRFCKSPVDENTTFRKVAHTISEALGNKSIVTADECDTCNEKFGRDFEPHLIQYLDILRVYYGTRGKKGIPHLKFKNGQVYQHKLEGSEEHSIVIASQDIVETENGLIVSLLAHQKVNKLKIFKSLCKYAISVLPAEELPAFESTINWLFLDPELGEEEQQFHIAKMYGQSYTEHPELTLYTRISDTDPEWPHVVAEFKLGTLHLIFILPFSKKDSSIFNLETDFPKLCQLFRHYQKFEDQIIFENLSNSEDRECDYKVRFSTDKIN
;
A
#
# COMPACT_ATOMS: atom_id res chain seq x y z
N MET A 1 10.18 25.90 -47.88
CA MET A 1 8.79 25.88 -47.41
C MET A 1 8.69 24.80 -46.36
N ASN A 2 8.83 25.20 -45.09
CA ASN A 2 8.69 24.30 -43.95
C ASN A 2 7.22 23.94 -43.79
N GLN A 3 6.87 22.66 -43.97
CA GLN A 3 5.61 22.13 -43.49
C GLN A 3 5.75 21.88 -41.99
N ASN A 4 5.20 22.81 -41.21
CA ASN A 4 4.90 22.57 -39.81
C ASN A 4 3.78 21.52 -39.75
N ASN A 5 4.15 20.26 -39.52
CA ASN A 5 3.22 19.27 -38.97
C ASN A 5 3.09 19.57 -37.47
N THR A 6 2.18 20.48 -37.12
CA THR A 6 1.55 20.47 -35.81
C THR A 6 0.65 19.25 -35.77
N GLU A 7 1.13 18.15 -35.17
CA GLU A 7 0.25 17.09 -34.67
C GLU A 7 -0.76 17.77 -33.75
N ALA A 8 -2.03 17.80 -34.16
CA ALA A 8 -3.09 18.28 -33.30
C ALA A 8 -3.12 17.37 -32.06
N GLU A 9 -2.86 17.94 -30.88
CA GLU A 9 -3.13 17.26 -29.61
C GLU A 9 -4.62 16.87 -29.61
N VAL A 10 -4.89 15.60 -29.85
CA VAL A 10 -6.24 15.06 -29.70
C VAL A 10 -6.51 15.03 -28.20
N ASN A 11 -7.35 15.95 -27.72
CA ASN A 11 -7.83 15.92 -26.34
C ASN A 11 -8.57 14.60 -26.10
N LEU A 12 -7.95 13.73 -25.30
CA LEU A 12 -8.56 12.47 -24.88
C LEU A 12 -9.34 12.72 -23.59
N PHE A 13 -10.63 12.42 -23.63
CA PHE A 13 -11.49 12.43 -22.47
C PHE A 13 -11.44 11.07 -21.78
N ARG A 14 -11.29 11.10 -20.46
CA ARG A 14 -11.32 9.91 -19.62
C ARG A 14 -12.59 9.92 -18.78
N PHE A 15 -13.38 8.86 -18.93
CA PHE A 15 -14.50 8.59 -18.03
C PHE A 15 -14.12 7.41 -17.13
N THR A 16 -14.36 7.57 -15.83
CA THR A 16 -14.04 6.55 -14.82
C THR A 16 -15.24 6.32 -13.93
N PHE A 17 -15.63 5.05 -13.80
CA PHE A 17 -16.59 4.61 -12.78
C PHE A 17 -15.84 3.83 -11.69
N HIS A 18 -16.01 4.25 -10.44
CA HIS A 18 -15.38 3.65 -9.27
C HIS A 18 -16.41 2.81 -8.52
N PHE A 19 -16.15 1.51 -8.44
CA PHE A 19 -16.97 0.53 -7.75
C PHE A 19 -16.34 0.21 -6.39
N ILE A 20 -17.16 0.21 -5.34
CA ILE A 20 -16.76 -0.19 -3.98
C ILE A 20 -17.73 -1.30 -3.56
N THR A 21 -17.19 -2.46 -3.20
CA THR A 21 -17.97 -3.63 -2.79
C THR A 21 -17.54 -4.06 -1.39
N GLN A 22 -18.34 -4.88 -0.71
CA GLN A 22 -17.95 -5.36 0.61
C GLN A 22 -16.76 -6.33 0.57
N ASN A 23 -16.74 -7.23 -0.41
CA ASN A 23 -15.75 -8.31 -0.50
C ASN A 23 -14.50 -7.94 -1.33
N THR A 24 -14.58 -6.91 -2.17
CA THR A 24 -13.44 -6.36 -2.92
C THR A 24 -13.27 -4.88 -2.60
N ASN A 25 -12.07 -4.49 -2.12
CA ASN A 25 -11.78 -3.12 -1.65
C ASN A 25 -12.39 -2.05 -2.55
N SER A 26 -11.99 -2.05 -3.83
CA SER A 26 -12.63 -1.30 -4.90
C SER A 26 -12.04 -1.68 -6.27
N PHE A 27 -12.73 -1.30 -7.35
CA PHE A 27 -12.18 -1.38 -8.71
C PHE A 27 -12.72 -0.27 -9.60
N PHE A 28 -12.05 -0.04 -10.73
CA PHE A 28 -12.41 1.01 -11.68
C PHE A 28 -12.75 0.43 -13.04
N VAL A 29 -13.72 1.06 -13.71
CA VAL A 29 -13.97 0.89 -15.14
C VAL A 29 -13.72 2.24 -15.79
N SER A 30 -12.61 2.36 -16.52
CA SER A 30 -12.24 3.58 -17.23
C SER A 30 -12.17 3.36 -18.73
N VAL A 31 -12.75 4.29 -19.49
CA VAL A 31 -12.62 4.39 -20.95
C VAL A 31 -12.01 5.74 -21.30
N GLU A 32 -11.17 5.76 -22.33
CA GLU A 32 -10.43 6.94 -22.78
C GLU A 32 -10.55 7.04 -24.30
N GLY A 33 -10.86 8.23 -24.81
CA GLY A 33 -11.03 8.47 -26.24
C GLY A 33 -11.34 9.94 -26.56
N PRO A 34 -11.30 10.34 -27.83
CA PRO A 34 -11.70 11.69 -28.23
C PRO A 34 -13.19 11.94 -27.92
N ASP A 35 -13.54 13.21 -27.70
CA ASP A 35 -14.90 13.63 -27.29
C ASP A 35 -16.00 13.14 -28.26
N GLU A 36 -15.69 13.08 -29.55
CA GLU A 36 -16.62 12.68 -30.61
C GLU A 36 -16.74 11.14 -30.77
N ASN A 37 -16.12 10.35 -29.89
CA ASN A 37 -16.18 8.90 -29.98
C ASN A 37 -17.57 8.39 -29.53
N GLU A 38 -18.43 8.13 -30.51
CA GLU A 38 -19.80 7.63 -30.31
C GLU A 38 -19.85 6.36 -29.45
N THR A 39 -18.87 5.47 -29.56
CA THR A 39 -18.83 4.23 -28.76
C THR A 39 -18.57 4.52 -27.28
N LEU A 40 -17.73 5.52 -27.00
CA LEU A 40 -17.43 5.95 -25.63
C LEU A 40 -18.60 6.71 -25.01
N ILE A 41 -19.27 7.58 -25.79
CA ILE A 41 -20.51 8.24 -25.38
C ILE A 41 -21.59 7.20 -25.05
N ASN A 42 -21.78 6.20 -25.92
CA ASN A 42 -22.75 5.13 -25.71
C ASN A 42 -22.44 4.30 -24.46
N PHE A 43 -21.16 3.97 -24.23
CA PHE A 43 -20.73 3.30 -23.00
C PHE A 43 -21.13 4.10 -21.75
N VAL A 44 -20.83 5.40 -21.70
CA VAL A 44 -21.16 6.26 -20.56
C VAL A 44 -22.69 6.35 -20.36
N ASN A 45 -23.45 6.54 -21.44
CA ASN A 45 -24.91 6.60 -21.39
C ASN A 45 -25.53 5.29 -20.90
N ASP A 46 -25.03 4.15 -21.37
CA ASP A 46 -25.50 2.84 -20.94
C ASP A 46 -25.17 2.57 -19.46
N MET A 47 -23.98 2.99 -18.98
CA MET A 47 -23.62 2.94 -17.57
C MET A 47 -24.60 3.75 -16.72
N TYR A 48 -24.90 5.00 -17.11
CA TYR A 48 -25.91 5.82 -16.42
C TYR A 48 -27.29 5.18 -16.45
N ARG A 49 -27.71 4.64 -17.59
CA ARG A 49 -29.02 3.99 -17.74
C ARG A 49 -29.16 2.77 -16.85
N VAL A 50 -28.18 1.88 -16.84
CA VAL A 50 -28.28 0.59 -16.13
C VAL A 50 -28.08 0.77 -14.63
N LEU A 51 -27.10 1.57 -14.21
CA LEU A 51 -26.73 1.70 -12.80
C LEU A 51 -27.49 2.81 -12.08
N TYR A 52 -27.91 3.88 -12.76
CA TYR A 52 -28.56 5.00 -12.09
C TYR A 52 -30.03 5.15 -12.49
N ALA A 53 -30.40 4.90 -13.76
CA ALA A 53 -31.76 5.14 -14.24
C ALA A 53 -32.78 4.03 -13.89
N SER A 54 -32.32 2.81 -13.62
CA SER A 54 -33.17 1.68 -13.20
C SER A 54 -33.89 1.93 -11.86
N ASN A 55 -33.34 2.79 -11.00
CA ASN A 55 -33.93 3.24 -9.73
C ASN A 55 -34.87 4.46 -9.90
N VAL A 56 -34.79 5.18 -11.02
CA VAL A 56 -35.44 6.50 -11.18
C VAL A 56 -36.97 6.43 -11.19
N LYS A 57 -37.59 5.35 -11.68
CA LYS A 57 -39.06 5.24 -11.66
C LYS A 57 -39.65 5.01 -10.27
N GLN A 58 -38.86 4.51 -9.32
CA GLN A 58 -39.31 4.30 -7.93
C GLN A 58 -39.02 5.51 -7.03
N ASP A 59 -38.07 6.38 -7.43
CA ASP A 59 -37.59 7.52 -6.64
C ASP A 59 -37.99 8.91 -7.18
N LEU A 60 -38.98 8.99 -8.10
CA LEU A 60 -39.56 10.27 -8.49
C LEU A 60 -40.30 10.85 -7.28
N ASP A 61 -39.74 11.89 -6.68
CA ASP A 61 -40.42 12.67 -5.65
C ASP A 61 -41.69 13.31 -6.25
N PRO A 62 -42.90 12.96 -5.79
CA PRO A 62 -44.14 13.55 -6.29
C PRO A 62 -44.17 15.08 -6.14
N ALA A 63 -43.42 15.64 -5.18
CA ALA A 63 -43.30 17.08 -4.98
C ALA A 63 -42.30 17.75 -5.95
N HIS A 64 -41.40 16.97 -6.56
CA HIS A 64 -40.34 17.48 -7.45
C HIS A 64 -40.23 16.64 -8.75
N PRO A 65 -41.27 16.64 -9.61
CA PRO A 65 -41.37 15.74 -10.77
C PRO A 65 -40.31 15.97 -11.87
N ASN A 66 -39.55 17.06 -11.78
CA ASN A 66 -38.44 17.40 -12.69
C ASN A 66 -37.06 17.10 -12.09
N GLN A 67 -36.99 16.40 -10.94
CA GLN A 67 -35.73 16.00 -10.32
C GLN A 67 -35.50 14.50 -10.49
N ILE A 68 -34.30 14.14 -10.93
CA ILE A 68 -33.84 12.76 -10.98
C ILE A 68 -32.87 12.55 -9.82
N LYS A 69 -33.21 11.64 -8.91
CA LYS A 69 -32.30 11.24 -7.83
C LYS A 69 -31.49 10.04 -8.30
N ALA A 70 -30.20 10.26 -8.52
CA ALA A 70 -29.24 9.20 -8.84
C ALA A 70 -28.51 8.78 -7.55
N SER A 71 -28.71 7.54 -7.10
CA SER A 71 -28.00 6.99 -5.94
C SER A 71 -26.68 6.36 -6.37
N ALA A 72 -25.59 6.65 -5.67
CA ALA A 72 -24.35 5.89 -5.83
C ALA A 72 -24.47 4.48 -5.21
N LEU A 73 -25.32 4.32 -4.19
CA LEU A 73 -25.59 3.03 -3.56
C LEU A 73 -26.52 2.20 -4.45
N GLN A 74 -26.06 1.00 -4.79
CA GLN A 74 -26.74 0.02 -5.64
C GLN A 74 -26.99 -1.26 -4.86
N ARG A 75 -27.99 -2.04 -5.28
CA ARG A 75 -28.26 -3.38 -4.76
C ARG A 75 -28.20 -4.40 -5.89
N MET A 76 -27.37 -5.43 -5.75
CA MET A 76 -27.15 -6.43 -6.78
C MET A 76 -28.32 -7.41 -6.90
N THR A 77 -29.37 -6.99 -7.60
CA THR A 77 -30.49 -7.90 -7.93
C THR A 77 -30.13 -8.78 -9.14
N PRO A 78 -30.75 -9.97 -9.31
CA PRO A 78 -30.54 -10.80 -10.50
C PRO A 78 -30.81 -10.06 -11.82
N SER A 79 -31.78 -9.14 -11.81
CA SER A 79 -32.10 -8.28 -12.96
C SER A 79 -30.97 -7.29 -13.25
N LEU A 80 -30.47 -6.58 -12.22
CA LEU A 80 -29.36 -5.65 -12.37
C LEU A 80 -28.10 -6.37 -12.87
N ARG A 81 -27.78 -7.53 -12.30
CA ARG A 81 -26.64 -8.36 -12.71
C ARG A 81 -26.71 -8.70 -14.19
N THR A 82 -27.88 -9.16 -14.65
CA THR A 82 -28.10 -9.49 -16.07
C THR A 82 -27.91 -8.28 -16.98
N GLN A 83 -28.48 -7.12 -16.60
CA GLN A 83 -28.38 -5.88 -17.38
C GLN A 83 -26.95 -5.35 -17.45
N VAL A 84 -26.23 -5.32 -16.31
CA VAL A 84 -24.84 -4.84 -16.25
C VAL A 84 -23.92 -5.77 -17.04
N ASN A 85 -24.08 -7.08 -16.92
CA ASN A 85 -23.27 -8.04 -17.66
C ASN A 85 -23.49 -7.95 -19.17
N ALA A 86 -24.75 -7.85 -19.60
CA ALA A 86 -25.09 -7.68 -21.02
C ALA A 86 -24.44 -6.40 -21.57
N MET A 87 -24.63 -5.28 -20.88
CA MET A 87 -24.06 -3.99 -21.26
C MET A 87 -22.52 -4.04 -21.30
N LEU A 88 -21.84 -4.49 -20.25
CA LEU A 88 -20.37 -4.53 -20.24
C LEU A 88 -19.80 -5.49 -21.29
N SER A 89 -20.53 -6.56 -21.63
CA SER A 89 -20.11 -7.53 -22.65
C SER A 89 -19.95 -6.89 -24.03
N ASP A 90 -20.85 -5.97 -24.39
CA ASP A 90 -20.82 -5.22 -25.65
C ASP A 90 -19.55 -4.36 -25.79
N TYR A 91 -18.95 -3.98 -24.65
CA TYR A 91 -17.80 -3.09 -24.57
C TYR A 91 -16.49 -3.79 -24.19
N THR A 92 -16.46 -5.12 -24.03
CA THR A 92 -15.25 -5.89 -23.66
C THR A 92 -14.06 -5.67 -24.60
N LYS A 93 -14.32 -5.34 -25.86
CA LYS A 93 -13.30 -5.04 -26.87
C LYS A 93 -12.62 -3.67 -26.67
N LEU A 94 -13.21 -2.76 -25.90
CA LEU A 94 -12.63 -1.43 -25.64
C LEU A 94 -11.40 -1.51 -24.72
N LYS A 95 -11.49 -2.27 -23.62
CA LYS A 95 -10.35 -2.52 -22.72
C LYS A 95 -10.50 -3.87 -22.00
N PRO A 96 -9.39 -4.63 -21.82
CA PRO A 96 -9.38 -5.86 -21.01
C PRO A 96 -9.87 -5.67 -19.56
N SER A 97 -9.76 -4.46 -19.01
CA SER A 97 -10.26 -4.14 -17.65
C SER A 97 -11.77 -4.28 -17.52
N ILE A 98 -12.53 -4.13 -18.61
CA ILE A 98 -13.99 -4.30 -18.60
C ILE A 98 -14.36 -5.76 -18.35
N HIS A 99 -13.62 -6.71 -18.93
CA HIS A 99 -13.82 -8.14 -18.66
C HIS A 99 -13.53 -8.49 -17.19
N LYS A 100 -12.50 -7.88 -16.58
CA LYS A 100 -12.22 -8.06 -15.15
C LYS A 100 -13.35 -7.50 -14.29
N ALA A 101 -13.94 -6.37 -14.67
CA ALA A 101 -15.06 -5.77 -13.96
C ALA A 101 -16.29 -6.69 -13.95
N ILE A 102 -16.62 -7.34 -15.07
CA ILE A 102 -17.68 -8.36 -15.13
C ILE A 102 -17.43 -9.47 -14.09
N SER A 103 -16.20 -9.98 -14.02
CA SER A 103 -15.83 -11.01 -13.05
C SER A 103 -16.00 -10.54 -11.60
N LYS A 104 -15.61 -9.30 -11.28
CA LYS A 104 -15.75 -8.71 -9.93
C LYS A 104 -17.20 -8.42 -9.57
N LEU A 105 -18.02 -7.98 -10.53
CA LEU A 105 -19.46 -7.78 -10.31
C LEU A 105 -20.19 -9.11 -10.11
N ASN A 106 -19.75 -10.18 -10.78
CA ASN A 106 -20.32 -11.51 -10.59
C ASN A 106 -19.98 -12.16 -9.25
N SER A 107 -18.95 -11.69 -8.53
CA SER A 107 -18.66 -12.16 -7.18
C SER A 107 -19.47 -11.47 -6.08
N ILE A 108 -20.21 -10.40 -6.40
CA ILE A 108 -21.15 -9.75 -5.46
C ILE A 108 -22.34 -10.68 -5.29
N GLU A 109 -22.79 -10.95 -4.06
CA GLU A 109 -23.93 -11.83 -3.80
C GLU A 109 -25.26 -11.19 -4.24
N ASP A 110 -26.31 -12.01 -4.40
CA ASP A 110 -27.64 -11.47 -4.71
C ASP A 110 -28.17 -10.67 -3.51
N ASP A 111 -28.76 -9.51 -3.81
CA ASP A 111 -29.23 -8.49 -2.86
C ASP A 111 -28.13 -7.80 -2.01
N GLU A 112 -26.85 -8.06 -2.26
CA GLU A 112 -25.73 -7.32 -1.66
C GLU A 112 -25.66 -5.89 -2.21
N TYR A 113 -25.45 -4.93 -1.31
CA TYR A 113 -25.24 -3.52 -1.63
C TYR A 113 -23.79 -3.21 -1.97
N PHE A 114 -23.59 -2.31 -2.93
CA PHE A 114 -22.30 -1.80 -3.38
C PHE A 114 -22.42 -0.34 -3.85
N PHE A 115 -21.31 0.41 -3.89
CA PHE A 115 -21.31 1.76 -4.46
C PHE A 115 -20.78 1.79 -5.89
N VAL A 116 -21.32 2.70 -6.69
CA VAL A 116 -20.76 3.14 -7.97
C VAL A 116 -20.72 4.66 -8.02
N PHE A 117 -19.53 5.23 -8.16
CA PHE A 117 -19.33 6.67 -8.37
C PHE A 117 -18.91 6.94 -9.82
N PRO A 118 -19.49 7.94 -10.51
CA PRO A 118 -19.13 8.28 -11.88
C PRO A 118 -17.88 9.19 -11.94
N TYR A 119 -16.97 9.03 -10.97
CA TYR A 119 -15.71 9.74 -10.86
C TYR A 119 -14.74 8.91 -10.02
N GLU A 120 -13.45 9.24 -10.13
CA GLU A 120 -12.43 8.63 -9.28
C GLU A 120 -12.51 9.25 -7.87
N PHE A 121 -12.83 8.43 -6.88
CA PHE A 121 -12.91 8.86 -5.49
C PHE A 121 -11.51 8.87 -4.87
N THR A 122 -10.79 9.99 -4.98
CA THR A 122 -9.46 10.24 -4.40
C THR A 122 -9.53 10.81 -2.98
N GLU A 123 -10.48 10.36 -2.17
CA GLU A 123 -10.58 10.87 -0.79
C GLU A 123 -9.61 10.19 0.17
N LYS A 124 -9.35 10.90 1.28
CA LYS A 124 -8.55 10.47 2.42
C LYS A 124 -9.02 9.10 2.93
N MET A 125 -8.10 8.31 3.48
CA MET A 125 -8.31 6.99 4.11
C MET A 125 -9.65 6.87 4.88
N GLN A 126 -10.01 7.90 5.64
CA GLN A 126 -11.26 7.99 6.40
C GLN A 126 -12.53 7.77 5.55
N ALA A 127 -12.62 8.38 4.38
CA ALA A 127 -13.82 8.29 3.55
C ALA A 127 -14.00 6.88 2.96
N GLN A 128 -12.91 6.25 2.52
CA GLN A 128 -12.95 4.86 2.07
C GLN A 128 -13.34 3.90 3.19
N MET A 129 -12.78 4.11 4.40
CA MET A 129 -13.17 3.34 5.59
C MET A 129 -14.64 3.52 5.94
N LEU A 130 -15.19 4.74 5.85
CA LEU A 130 -16.61 5.00 6.11
C LEU A 130 -17.50 4.29 5.09
N LEU A 131 -17.17 4.34 3.80
CA LEU A 131 -17.95 3.66 2.76
C LEU A 131 -17.92 2.13 2.96
N GLN A 132 -16.78 1.56 3.32
CA GLN A 132 -16.65 0.14 3.60
C GLN A 132 -17.41 -0.28 4.87
N THR A 133 -17.31 0.51 5.94
CA THR A 133 -18.08 0.30 7.18
C THR A 133 -19.58 0.36 6.91
N PHE A 134 -20.02 1.32 6.09
CA PHE A 134 -21.41 1.47 5.69
C PHE A 134 -21.92 0.25 4.91
N LEU A 135 -21.16 -0.23 3.92
CA LEU A 135 -21.56 -1.43 3.17
C LEU A 135 -21.70 -2.65 4.06
N ARG A 136 -20.73 -2.88 4.96
CA ARG A 136 -20.80 -3.99 5.94
C ARG A 136 -22.06 -3.90 6.79
N ALA A 137 -22.37 -2.71 7.32
CA ALA A 137 -23.56 -2.48 8.11
C ALA A 137 -24.83 -2.74 7.28
N LYS A 138 -24.91 -2.14 6.08
CA LYS A 138 -26.09 -2.20 5.21
C LYS A 138 -26.40 -3.61 4.71
N ASN A 139 -25.37 -4.43 4.52
CA ASN A 139 -25.50 -5.83 4.10
C ASN A 139 -25.75 -6.81 5.25
N SER A 140 -25.48 -6.42 6.50
CA SER A 140 -25.56 -7.32 7.66
C SER A 140 -26.71 -7.02 8.61
N LEU A 141 -27.27 -5.81 8.55
CA LEU A 141 -28.29 -5.31 9.48
C LEU A 141 -29.64 -5.13 8.79
N ASN A 142 -30.72 -5.17 9.57
CA ASN A 142 -32.07 -5.33 9.02
C ASN A 142 -32.84 -4.01 8.89
N SER A 143 -32.39 -2.92 9.52
CA SER A 143 -33.03 -1.61 9.45
C SER A 143 -32.03 -0.47 9.27
N ASP A 144 -32.51 0.65 8.73
CA ASP A 144 -31.69 1.85 8.57
C ASP A 144 -31.31 2.46 9.92
N GLU A 145 -32.14 2.31 10.95
CA GLU A 145 -31.82 2.71 12.32
C GLU A 145 -30.63 1.94 12.89
N GLU A 146 -30.57 0.61 12.70
CA GLU A 146 -29.45 -0.23 13.13
C GLU A 146 -28.16 0.15 12.39
N VAL A 147 -28.25 0.39 11.07
CA VAL A 147 -27.12 0.86 10.25
C VAL A 147 -26.60 2.20 10.75
N ASN A 148 -27.48 3.17 11.00
CA ASN A 148 -27.09 4.49 11.49
C ASN A 148 -26.41 4.41 12.85
N GLN A 149 -26.94 3.60 13.78
CA GLN A 149 -26.33 3.40 15.09
C GLN A 149 -24.95 2.74 14.98
N TYR A 150 -24.82 1.72 14.14
CA TYR A 150 -23.54 1.06 13.88
C TYR A 150 -22.50 2.03 13.31
N MET A 151 -22.90 2.85 12.35
CA MET A 151 -22.04 3.88 11.75
C MET A 151 -21.60 4.91 12.78
N GLN A 152 -22.51 5.42 13.62
CA GLN A 152 -22.16 6.36 14.68
C GLN A 152 -21.11 5.79 15.63
N THR A 153 -21.29 4.56 16.13
CA THR A 153 -20.32 3.92 17.02
C THR A 153 -18.95 3.72 16.35
N HIS A 154 -18.92 3.36 15.06
CA HIS A 154 -17.65 3.21 14.33
C HIS A 154 -16.97 4.56 14.06
N MET A 155 -17.75 5.60 13.76
CA MET A 155 -17.25 6.97 13.59
C MET A 155 -16.65 7.51 14.90
N GLU A 156 -17.36 7.36 16.02
CA GLU A 156 -16.86 7.73 17.34
C GLU A 156 -15.56 6.99 17.68
N GLY A 157 -15.51 5.69 17.40
CA GLY A 157 -14.30 4.87 17.58
C GLY A 157 -13.13 5.36 16.73
N PHE A 158 -13.36 5.64 15.44
CA PHE A 158 -12.33 6.19 14.55
C PHE A 158 -11.85 7.56 15.04
N ASN A 159 -12.77 8.48 15.29
CA ASN A 159 -12.47 9.83 15.73
C ASN A 159 -11.65 9.84 17.03
N SER A 160 -12.03 8.98 18.00
CA SER A 160 -11.29 8.85 19.25
C SER A 160 -9.82 8.43 19.09
N LEU A 161 -9.48 7.76 17.98
CA LEU A 161 -8.15 7.26 17.69
C LEU A 161 -7.35 8.16 16.73
N PHE A 162 -8.02 8.91 15.86
CA PHE A 162 -7.40 9.56 14.70
C PHE A 162 -7.64 11.07 14.58
N ASP A 163 -8.59 11.68 15.30
CA ASP A 163 -8.90 13.12 15.12
C ASP A 163 -7.67 14.02 15.33
N ASP A 164 -7.04 13.94 16.51
CA ASP A 164 -5.82 14.70 16.82
C ASP A 164 -4.70 14.43 15.80
N LEU A 165 -4.57 13.19 15.34
CA LEU A 165 -3.56 12.79 14.36
C LEU A 165 -3.83 13.44 13.01
N LEU A 166 -5.08 13.44 12.54
CA LEU A 166 -5.48 14.02 11.25
C LEU A 166 -5.44 15.55 11.25
N GLU A 167 -5.51 16.19 12.42
CA GLU A 167 -5.27 17.63 12.56
C GLU A 167 -3.79 18.00 12.38
N GLN A 168 -2.87 17.08 12.73
CA GLN A 168 -1.43 17.35 12.73
C GLN A 168 -0.69 16.71 11.55
N TYR A 169 -1.21 15.63 10.96
CA TYR A 169 -0.56 14.84 9.93
C TYR A 169 -1.47 14.53 8.74
N ASN A 170 -0.90 14.65 7.55
CA ASN A 170 -1.44 14.05 6.34
C ASN A 170 -1.04 12.58 6.28
N ILE A 171 -2.02 11.70 6.04
CA ILE A 171 -1.80 10.25 5.93
C ILE A 171 -1.93 9.84 4.47
N ALA A 172 -0.90 9.21 3.93
CA ALA A 172 -0.89 8.64 2.59
C ALA A 172 -0.55 7.14 2.67
N VAL A 173 -1.43 6.30 2.12
CA VAL A 173 -1.23 4.84 2.10
C VAL A 173 -0.96 4.38 0.67
N PHE A 174 0.05 3.53 0.51
CA PHE A 174 0.48 2.98 -0.77
C PHE A 174 0.50 1.46 -0.69
N GLY A 175 0.08 0.76 -1.75
CA GLY A 175 0.15 -0.71 -1.84
C GLY A 175 -1.16 -1.45 -1.54
N GLU A 176 -2.19 -0.77 -1.06
CA GLU A 176 -3.52 -1.36 -0.73
C GLU A 176 -4.28 -1.94 -1.93
N THR A 177 -3.83 -1.68 -3.17
CA THR A 177 -4.57 -2.07 -4.38
C THR A 177 -3.70 -2.78 -5.40
N GLU A 178 -4.33 -3.66 -6.18
CA GLU A 178 -3.73 -4.29 -7.37
C GLU A 178 -3.40 -3.28 -8.47
N ARG A 179 -3.89 -2.03 -8.37
CA ARG A 179 -3.68 -1.00 -9.39
C ARG A 179 -2.26 -0.48 -9.29
N LYS A 180 -1.58 -0.42 -10.44
CA LYS A 180 -0.28 0.21 -10.55
C LYS A 180 -0.36 1.69 -10.11
N THR A 181 0.35 2.03 -9.05
CA THR A 181 0.54 3.40 -8.58
C THR A 181 1.87 3.90 -9.11
N VAL A 182 1.84 5.02 -9.82
CA VAL A 182 3.03 5.65 -10.39
C VAL A 182 3.31 6.92 -9.59
N ILE A 183 4.41 6.94 -8.84
CA ILE A 183 4.84 8.11 -8.07
C ILE A 183 5.73 8.98 -8.95
N GLY A 184 5.50 10.30 -8.88
CA GLY A 184 6.29 11.28 -9.63
C GLY A 184 5.99 11.25 -11.13
N GLN A 185 6.68 12.13 -11.87
CA GLN A 185 6.57 12.22 -13.31
C GLN A 185 7.88 11.82 -13.95
N LYS A 186 7.83 10.98 -14.99
CA LYS A 186 9.03 10.51 -15.67
C LYS A 186 9.83 11.69 -16.26
N PRO A 187 11.09 11.89 -15.84
CA PRO A 187 11.92 12.96 -16.38
C PRO A 187 12.18 12.80 -17.87
N THR A 188 12.34 13.94 -18.54
CA THR A 188 12.67 14.11 -19.97
C THR A 188 13.95 14.93 -20.09
N LYS A 189 14.48 15.09 -21.31
CA LYS A 189 15.67 15.95 -21.51
C LYS A 189 15.38 17.42 -21.24
N GLU A 190 14.12 17.80 -21.38
CA GLU A 190 13.63 19.17 -21.26
C GLU A 190 13.19 19.50 -19.82
N HIS A 191 12.67 18.52 -19.08
CA HIS A 191 12.06 18.74 -17.76
C HIS A 191 12.28 17.57 -16.80
N GLY A 192 12.42 17.90 -15.52
CA GLY A 192 12.49 16.93 -14.42
C GLY A 192 13.91 16.42 -14.14
N VAL A 193 14.09 15.85 -12.96
CA VAL A 193 15.36 15.28 -12.48
C VAL A 193 15.09 14.01 -11.70
N CYS A 194 16.12 13.21 -11.49
CA CYS A 194 16.02 12.08 -10.58
C CYS A 194 15.67 12.55 -9.16
N ARG A 195 14.67 11.93 -8.55
CA ARG A 195 14.23 12.13 -7.15
C ARG A 195 15.38 12.07 -6.15
N PHE A 196 16.32 11.15 -6.36
CA PHE A 196 17.42 10.87 -5.46
C PHE A 196 18.66 11.70 -5.82
N CYS A 197 19.34 11.40 -6.93
CA CYS A 197 20.61 12.07 -7.26
C CYS A 197 20.44 13.49 -7.82
N LYS A 198 19.21 13.95 -8.09
CA LYS A 198 18.89 15.25 -8.70
C LYS A 198 19.52 15.50 -10.08
N SER A 199 20.12 14.47 -10.70
CA SER A 199 20.64 14.57 -12.06
C SER A 199 19.50 14.66 -13.09
N PRO A 200 19.61 15.53 -14.11
CA PRO A 200 18.71 15.56 -15.25
C PRO A 200 18.91 14.35 -16.17
N VAL A 201 18.04 14.16 -17.16
CA VAL A 201 18.20 13.09 -18.15
C VAL A 201 19.43 13.34 -19.03
N ASP A 202 20.39 12.43 -18.99
CA ASP A 202 21.59 12.43 -19.83
C ASP A 202 22.02 11.00 -20.22
N GLU A 203 23.26 10.84 -20.71
CA GLU A 203 23.80 9.54 -21.10
C GLU A 203 24.03 8.59 -19.89
N ASN A 204 24.26 9.13 -18.69
CA ASN A 204 24.56 8.39 -17.46
C ASN A 204 23.35 8.28 -16.51
N THR A 205 22.32 9.09 -16.73
CA THR A 205 21.10 9.19 -15.92
C THR A 205 19.91 8.89 -16.80
N THR A 206 19.68 7.60 -17.04
CA THR A 206 18.56 7.11 -17.85
C THR A 206 17.38 6.68 -16.98
N PHE A 207 16.18 6.67 -17.56
CA PHE A 207 14.93 6.25 -16.89
C PHE A 207 14.25 5.17 -17.75
N ARG A 208 15.02 4.14 -18.13
CA ARG A 208 14.57 3.07 -19.03
C ARG A 208 13.95 1.91 -18.26
N LYS A 209 14.39 1.67 -17.03
CA LYS A 209 13.91 0.60 -16.16
C LYS A 209 12.69 1.06 -15.39
N VAL A 210 11.86 0.09 -15.02
CA VAL A 210 10.78 0.32 -14.05
C VAL A 210 11.42 0.25 -12.67
N ALA A 211 11.54 1.40 -12.01
CA ALA A 211 11.99 1.46 -10.63
C ALA A 211 10.81 1.07 -9.71
N HIS A 212 10.94 -0.07 -9.05
CA HIS A 212 9.96 -0.51 -8.08
C HIS A 212 10.23 0.24 -6.77
N THR A 213 9.21 0.90 -6.24
CA THR A 213 9.33 1.65 -4.99
C THR A 213 9.75 0.72 -3.86
N ILE A 214 9.00 -0.36 -3.66
CA ILE A 214 9.31 -1.48 -2.75
C ILE A 214 9.84 -2.65 -3.60
N SER A 215 10.85 -3.38 -3.12
CA SER A 215 11.35 -4.58 -3.79
C SER A 215 10.23 -5.54 -4.19
N GLU A 216 10.24 -6.00 -5.44
CA GLU A 216 9.30 -7.04 -5.91
C GLU A 216 9.45 -8.35 -5.11
N ALA A 217 10.63 -8.63 -4.57
CA ALA A 217 10.86 -9.78 -3.69
C ALA A 217 9.96 -9.75 -2.44
N LEU A 218 9.58 -8.56 -1.98
CA LEU A 218 8.66 -8.34 -0.84
C LEU A 218 7.19 -8.30 -1.28
N GLY A 219 6.87 -8.68 -2.53
CA GLY A 219 5.50 -8.81 -3.00
C GLY A 219 4.93 -7.56 -3.68
N ASN A 220 5.73 -6.50 -3.86
CA ASN A 220 5.26 -5.31 -4.58
C ASN A 220 5.02 -5.62 -6.06
N LYS A 221 3.80 -5.37 -6.53
CA LYS A 221 3.41 -5.53 -7.94
C LYS A 221 2.95 -4.24 -8.59
N SER A 222 2.67 -3.21 -7.79
CA SER A 222 1.91 -2.05 -8.23
C SER A 222 2.63 -0.71 -8.03
N ILE A 223 3.45 -0.55 -7.00
CA ILE A 223 4.04 0.76 -6.68
C ILE A 223 5.36 0.94 -7.43
N VAL A 224 5.41 1.93 -8.32
CA VAL A 224 6.62 2.29 -9.07
C VAL A 224 6.92 3.78 -8.96
N THR A 225 8.20 4.12 -9.01
CA THR A 225 8.69 5.50 -8.96
C THR A 225 9.14 5.92 -10.35
N ALA A 226 8.43 6.85 -11.00
CA ALA A 226 8.71 7.24 -12.38
C ALA A 226 9.93 8.17 -12.52
N ASP A 227 10.28 8.89 -11.45
CA ASP A 227 11.39 9.83 -11.38
C ASP A 227 12.60 9.28 -10.61
N GLU A 228 12.75 7.96 -10.51
CA GLU A 228 13.99 7.31 -10.06
C GLU A 228 14.81 6.85 -11.26
N CYS A 229 16.05 7.30 -11.38
CA CYS A 229 16.91 6.91 -12.50
C CYS A 229 17.45 5.48 -12.34
N ASP A 230 17.83 4.88 -13.47
CA ASP A 230 18.32 3.50 -13.55
C ASP A 230 19.53 3.26 -12.63
N THR A 231 20.43 4.24 -12.55
CA THR A 231 21.64 4.19 -11.71
C THR A 231 21.31 4.15 -10.21
N CYS A 232 20.38 5.00 -9.74
CA CYS A 232 19.93 4.98 -8.36
C CYS A 232 19.19 3.67 -8.02
N ASN A 233 18.25 3.27 -8.88
CA ASN A 233 17.48 2.05 -8.71
C ASN A 233 18.38 0.80 -8.65
N GLU A 234 19.40 0.72 -9.50
CA GLU A 234 20.39 -0.37 -9.45
C GLU A 234 21.24 -0.34 -8.19
N LYS A 235 21.71 0.85 -7.77
CA LYS A 235 22.50 0.99 -6.55
C LYS A 235 21.71 0.50 -5.35
N PHE A 236 20.49 0.98 -5.15
CA PHE A 236 19.66 0.61 -3.99
C PHE A 236 19.26 -0.88 -4.03
N GLY A 237 18.86 -1.38 -5.20
CA GLY A 237 18.50 -2.79 -5.39
C GLY A 237 19.66 -3.77 -5.20
N ARG A 238 20.91 -3.32 -5.34
CA ARG A 238 22.11 -4.14 -5.12
C ARG A 238 22.68 -3.96 -3.71
N ASP A 239 22.75 -2.72 -3.22
CA ASP A 239 23.54 -2.40 -2.04
C ASP A 239 22.70 -2.45 -0.75
N PHE A 240 21.39 -2.19 -0.80
CA PHE A 240 20.55 -2.04 0.41
C PHE A 240 19.43 -3.07 0.48
N GLU A 241 18.56 -3.09 -0.52
CA GLU A 241 17.34 -3.90 -0.52
C GLU A 241 17.57 -5.40 -0.21
N PRO A 242 18.67 -6.05 -0.67
CA PRO A 242 18.94 -7.44 -0.32
C PRO A 242 19.04 -7.70 1.19
N HIS A 243 19.54 -6.75 1.98
CA HIS A 243 19.64 -6.90 3.43
C HIS A 243 18.26 -6.90 4.11
N LEU A 244 17.35 -6.02 3.67
CA LEU A 244 15.96 -6.01 4.16
C LEU A 244 15.20 -7.26 3.70
N ILE A 245 15.41 -7.71 2.46
CA ILE A 245 14.83 -8.95 1.95
C ILE A 245 15.25 -10.13 2.83
N GLN A 246 16.56 -10.24 3.11
CA GLN A 246 17.09 -11.30 3.96
C GLN A 246 16.55 -11.19 5.39
N TYR A 247 16.49 -9.99 5.98
CA TYR A 247 15.89 -9.79 7.29
C TYR A 247 14.44 -10.32 7.38
N LEU A 248 13.68 -10.21 6.28
CA LEU A 248 12.28 -10.65 6.19
C LEU A 248 12.09 -12.04 5.58
N ASP A 249 13.15 -12.78 5.26
CA ASP A 249 13.07 -13.98 4.40
C ASP A 249 12.11 -15.05 4.94
N ILE A 250 12.23 -15.42 6.22
CA ILE A 250 11.34 -16.43 6.82
C ILE A 250 9.87 -15.96 6.77
N LEU A 251 9.62 -14.67 7.04
CA LEU A 251 8.29 -14.10 7.00
C LEU A 251 7.71 -14.07 5.58
N ARG A 252 8.55 -13.87 4.55
CA ARG A 252 8.10 -13.96 3.15
C ARG A 252 7.59 -15.35 2.79
N VAL A 253 8.21 -16.41 3.33
CA VAL A 253 7.70 -17.79 3.15
C VAL A 253 6.43 -18.00 3.98
N TYR A 254 6.43 -17.54 5.24
CA TYR A 254 5.29 -17.68 6.14
C TYR A 254 4.02 -17.03 5.60
N TYR A 255 4.12 -15.79 5.12
CA TYR A 255 2.99 -15.05 4.53
C TYR A 255 2.68 -15.44 3.09
N GLY A 256 3.46 -16.33 2.47
CA GLY A 256 3.28 -16.72 1.07
C GLY A 256 3.55 -15.58 0.08
N THR A 257 4.45 -14.65 0.43
CA THR A 257 4.77 -13.47 -0.37
C THR A 257 5.36 -13.87 -1.72
N ARG A 258 4.68 -13.49 -2.81
CA ARG A 258 5.05 -13.86 -4.18
C ARG A 258 6.01 -12.84 -4.82
N GLY A 259 7.25 -13.25 -5.04
CA GLY A 259 8.22 -12.48 -5.82
C GLY A 259 8.10 -12.71 -7.33
N LYS A 260 9.20 -12.45 -8.06
CA LYS A 260 9.30 -12.73 -9.52
C LYS A 260 9.13 -14.20 -9.88
N LYS A 261 9.62 -15.09 -9.02
CA LYS A 261 9.66 -16.55 -9.25
C LYS A 261 8.68 -17.32 -8.35
N GLY A 262 7.64 -16.64 -7.85
CA GLY A 262 6.71 -17.20 -6.85
C GLY A 262 7.21 -17.03 -5.42
N ILE A 263 6.72 -17.90 -4.53
CA ILE A 263 7.08 -17.93 -3.09
C ILE A 263 8.51 -18.51 -2.98
N PRO A 264 9.42 -17.90 -2.20
CA PRO A 264 10.79 -18.35 -2.14
C PRO A 264 10.93 -19.72 -1.46
N HIS A 265 11.84 -20.54 -1.96
CA HIS A 265 12.38 -21.71 -1.25
C HIS A 265 13.75 -21.34 -0.71
N LEU A 266 13.83 -21.11 0.60
CA LEU A 266 15.03 -20.65 1.27
C LEU A 266 15.94 -21.82 1.62
N LYS A 267 17.22 -21.68 1.31
CA LYS A 267 18.27 -22.63 1.69
C LYS A 267 19.19 -21.99 2.71
N PHE A 268 19.46 -22.73 3.77
CA PHE A 268 20.37 -22.39 4.85
C PHE A 268 21.52 -23.38 4.88
N LYS A 269 22.65 -23.03 5.52
CA LYS A 269 23.81 -23.92 5.63
C LYS A 269 23.46 -25.26 6.30
N ASN A 270 22.49 -25.23 7.22
CA ASN A 270 22.05 -26.38 8.01
C ASN A 270 20.57 -26.77 7.78
N GLY A 271 19.89 -26.21 6.77
CA GLY A 271 18.44 -26.37 6.68
C GLY A 271 17.78 -25.71 5.47
N GLN A 272 16.45 -25.69 5.47
CA GLN A 272 15.64 -25.04 4.43
C GLN A 272 14.26 -24.65 4.96
N VAL A 273 13.69 -23.61 4.38
CA VAL A 273 12.33 -23.13 4.68
C VAL A 273 11.55 -22.92 3.38
N TYR A 274 10.37 -23.51 3.28
CA TYR A 274 9.52 -23.45 2.07
C TYR A 274 8.05 -23.71 2.40
N GLN A 275 7.16 -23.37 1.46
CA GLN A 275 5.76 -23.80 1.53
C GLN A 275 5.57 -25.12 0.77
N HIS A 276 4.83 -26.04 1.38
CA HIS A 276 4.42 -27.30 0.77
C HIS A 276 2.91 -27.30 0.54
N LYS A 277 2.48 -27.62 -0.69
CA LYS A 277 1.05 -27.77 -1.01
C LYS A 277 0.60 -29.15 -0.53
N LEU A 278 -0.44 -29.21 0.28
CA LEU A 278 -1.00 -30.48 0.76
C LEU A 278 -1.71 -31.20 -0.40
N GLU A 279 -1.49 -32.51 -0.54
CA GLU A 279 -2.12 -33.30 -1.60
C GLU A 279 -3.66 -33.20 -1.52
N GLY A 280 -4.30 -32.84 -2.64
CA GLY A 280 -5.76 -32.70 -2.71
C GLY A 280 -6.34 -31.44 -2.08
N SER A 281 -5.50 -30.48 -1.65
CA SER A 281 -5.94 -29.21 -1.03
C SER A 281 -5.29 -28.00 -1.70
N GLU A 282 -5.96 -26.83 -1.65
CA GLU A 282 -5.36 -25.53 -1.97
C GLU A 282 -4.61 -24.92 -0.78
N GLU A 283 -4.60 -25.59 0.37
CA GLU A 283 -3.87 -25.16 1.55
C GLU A 283 -2.37 -25.42 1.43
N HIS A 284 -1.60 -24.47 1.95
CA HIS A 284 -0.15 -24.53 2.02
C HIS A 284 0.29 -24.63 3.48
N SER A 285 1.20 -25.55 3.78
CA SER A 285 1.89 -25.62 5.07
C SER A 285 3.29 -25.03 4.95
N ILE A 286 3.76 -24.35 6.00
CA ILE A 286 5.17 -23.95 6.10
C ILE A 286 5.99 -25.13 6.63
N VAL A 287 7.08 -25.45 5.93
CA VAL A 287 8.05 -26.45 6.35
C VAL A 287 9.34 -25.75 6.75
N ILE A 288 9.78 -25.97 7.99
CA ILE A 288 11.08 -25.53 8.50
C ILE A 288 11.89 -26.78 8.83
N ALA A 289 12.87 -27.08 7.99
CA ALA A 289 13.79 -28.21 8.20
C ALA A 289 15.16 -27.69 8.64
N SER A 290 15.69 -28.22 9.73
CA SER A 290 17.02 -27.90 10.22
C SER A 290 17.72 -29.14 10.78
N GLN A 291 19.05 -29.15 10.68
CA GLN A 291 19.92 -30.09 11.38
C GLN A 291 20.10 -29.73 12.87
N ASP A 292 19.69 -28.52 13.28
CA ASP A 292 19.76 -28.04 14.66
C ASP A 292 18.35 -27.69 15.16
N ILE A 293 17.72 -28.68 15.79
CA ILE A 293 16.41 -28.58 16.44
C ILE A 293 16.58 -29.05 17.87
N VAL A 294 16.25 -28.18 18.81
CA VAL A 294 16.33 -28.46 20.26
C VAL A 294 14.93 -28.45 20.83
N GLU A 295 14.55 -29.55 21.47
CA GLU A 295 13.34 -29.64 22.28
C GLU A 295 13.60 -29.03 23.66
N THR A 296 12.65 -28.22 24.12
CA THR A 296 12.66 -27.54 25.40
C THR A 296 11.36 -27.87 26.14
N GLU A 297 11.31 -27.61 27.44
CA GLU A 297 10.10 -27.81 28.25
C GLU A 297 8.88 -27.04 27.69
N ASN A 298 9.11 -25.93 26.97
CA ASN A 298 8.06 -25.04 26.47
C ASN A 298 7.87 -25.12 24.93
N GLY A 299 8.40 -26.16 24.28
CA GLY A 299 8.28 -26.40 22.84
C GLY A 299 9.62 -26.55 22.12
N LEU A 300 9.71 -26.13 20.85
CA LEU A 300 10.88 -26.36 19.98
C LEU A 300 11.62 -25.08 19.65
N ILE A 301 12.94 -25.14 19.62
CA ILE A 301 13.82 -24.09 19.07
C ILE A 301 14.50 -24.64 17.83
N VAL A 302 14.29 -23.99 16.69
CA VAL A 302 14.91 -24.35 15.41
C VAL A 302 15.91 -23.27 15.03
N SER A 303 17.19 -23.64 14.90
CA SER A 303 18.25 -22.73 14.47
C SER A 303 18.49 -22.85 12.97
N LEU A 304 18.59 -21.73 12.25
CA LEU A 304 18.89 -21.68 10.82
C LEU A 304 20.08 -20.77 10.58
N LEU A 305 21.12 -21.30 9.92
CA LEU A 305 22.37 -20.59 9.65
C LEU A 305 22.36 -20.01 8.24
N ALA A 306 22.33 -18.68 8.14
CA ALA A 306 22.27 -18.00 6.86
C ALA A 306 23.56 -18.16 6.03
N HIS A 307 23.44 -18.10 4.70
CA HIS A 307 24.60 -18.03 3.81
C HIS A 307 25.20 -16.63 3.70
N GLN A 308 24.34 -15.62 3.79
CA GLN A 308 24.72 -14.22 3.58
C GLN A 308 24.68 -13.45 4.89
N LYS A 309 25.52 -12.43 4.98
CA LYS A 309 25.54 -11.50 6.10
C LYS A 309 24.52 -10.38 5.89
N VAL A 310 23.98 -9.91 6.98
CA VAL A 310 23.05 -8.80 7.04
C VAL A 310 23.69 -7.61 7.72
N ASN A 311 23.39 -6.42 7.21
CA ASN A 311 23.84 -5.15 7.73
C ASN A 311 22.62 -4.38 8.20
N LYS A 312 22.54 -4.09 9.51
CA LYS A 312 21.35 -3.48 10.09
C LYS A 312 21.12 -2.06 9.58
N LEU A 313 22.17 -1.28 9.40
CA LEU A 313 22.04 0.07 8.86
C LEU A 313 21.49 0.05 7.43
N LYS A 314 21.91 -0.92 6.61
CA LYS A 314 21.38 -1.08 5.24
C LYS A 314 19.91 -1.55 5.22
N ILE A 315 19.44 -2.27 6.24
CA ILE A 315 18.01 -2.53 6.43
C ILE A 315 17.27 -1.20 6.62
N PHE A 316 17.73 -0.37 7.56
CA PHE A 316 17.09 0.92 7.84
C PHE A 316 17.14 1.88 6.63
N LYS A 317 18.28 1.93 5.91
CA LYS A 317 18.42 2.66 4.65
C LYS A 317 17.41 2.18 3.59
N SER A 318 17.14 0.88 3.51
CA SER A 318 16.12 0.34 2.58
C SER A 318 14.73 0.85 2.91
N LEU A 319 14.35 0.86 4.19
CA LEU A 319 13.07 1.41 4.66
C LEU A 319 12.96 2.91 4.35
N CYS A 320 14.02 3.68 4.61
CA CYS A 320 14.07 5.10 4.26
C CYS A 320 13.96 5.34 2.76
N LYS A 321 14.64 4.54 1.93
CA LYS A 321 14.52 4.60 0.47
C LYS A 321 13.08 4.39 0.03
N TYR A 322 12.36 3.43 0.61
CA TYR A 322 10.95 3.18 0.27
C TYR A 322 10.06 4.39 0.60
N ALA A 323 10.25 4.97 1.80
CA ALA A 323 9.51 6.17 2.20
C ALA A 323 9.82 7.39 1.30
N ILE A 324 11.09 7.68 1.01
CA ILE A 324 11.48 8.75 0.08
C ILE A 324 10.92 8.52 -1.34
N SER A 325 10.85 7.26 -1.77
CA SER A 325 10.33 6.89 -3.10
C SER A 325 8.86 7.25 -3.30
N VAL A 326 8.05 7.29 -2.24
CA VAL A 326 6.63 7.69 -2.31
C VAL A 326 6.36 9.11 -1.80
N LEU A 327 7.34 9.73 -1.15
CA LEU A 327 7.21 11.07 -0.61
C LEU A 327 6.89 12.09 -1.72
N PRO A 328 5.96 13.04 -1.51
CA PRO A 328 5.66 14.09 -2.47
C PRO A 328 6.90 14.93 -2.82
N ALA A 329 6.96 15.44 -4.05
CA ALA A 329 8.16 16.13 -4.56
C ALA A 329 8.46 17.42 -3.77
N GLU A 330 7.42 18.08 -3.30
CA GLU A 330 7.43 19.27 -2.45
C GLU A 330 8.08 19.05 -1.08
N GLU A 331 8.09 17.82 -0.57
CA GLU A 331 8.69 17.48 0.72
C GLU A 331 10.16 17.05 0.61
N LEU A 332 10.62 16.63 -0.58
CA LEU A 332 11.99 16.19 -0.81
C LEU A 332 13.08 17.20 -0.39
N PRO A 333 12.92 18.54 -0.55
CA PRO A 333 13.92 19.52 -0.10
C PRO A 333 14.21 19.45 1.41
N ALA A 334 13.23 19.04 2.22
CA ALA A 334 13.43 18.87 3.66
C ALA A 334 14.31 17.66 3.99
N PHE A 335 14.40 16.67 3.10
CA PHE A 335 15.11 15.41 3.30
C PHE A 335 16.37 15.27 2.42
N GLU A 336 16.95 16.36 1.95
CA GLU A 336 18.23 16.33 1.20
C GLU A 336 19.35 15.64 2.00
N SER A 337 19.42 15.87 3.30
CA SER A 337 20.40 15.23 4.19
C SER A 337 20.20 13.71 4.25
N THR A 338 18.95 13.25 4.35
CA THR A 338 18.58 11.83 4.29
C THR A 338 18.96 11.22 2.96
N ILE A 339 18.65 11.89 1.86
CA ILE A 339 18.97 11.42 0.50
C ILE A 339 20.49 11.30 0.32
N ASN A 340 21.26 12.31 0.74
CA ASN A 340 22.72 12.27 0.70
C ASN A 340 23.27 11.12 1.55
N TRP A 341 22.75 10.94 2.76
CA TRP A 341 23.13 9.86 3.66
C TRP A 341 22.85 8.46 3.07
N LEU A 342 21.79 8.30 2.27
CA LEU A 342 21.54 7.05 1.53
C LEU A 342 22.66 6.72 0.52
N PHE A 343 23.39 7.70 -0.01
CA PHE A 343 24.51 7.46 -0.92
C PHE A 343 25.84 7.19 -0.23
N LEU A 344 26.00 7.62 1.03
CA LEU A 344 27.22 7.40 1.79
C LEU A 344 27.38 5.93 2.16
N ASP A 345 28.60 5.42 2.01
CA ASP A 345 28.95 4.11 2.55
C ASP A 345 28.92 4.16 4.08
N PRO A 346 28.62 3.03 4.75
CA PRO A 346 28.60 2.95 6.21
C PRO A 346 30.00 3.08 6.81
N GLU A 347 30.65 4.24 6.74
CA GLU A 347 31.89 4.44 7.48
C GLU A 347 31.60 4.56 8.98
N LEU A 348 32.37 3.81 9.77
CA LEU A 348 32.39 3.86 11.22
C LEU A 348 32.76 5.27 11.68
N GLY A 349 31.78 6.01 12.15
CA GLY A 349 31.97 7.33 12.76
C GLY A 349 30.64 7.82 13.29
N GLU A 350 30.49 7.71 14.61
CA GLU A 350 29.41 8.21 15.47
C GLU A 350 28.54 9.31 14.84
N GLU A 351 27.45 8.93 14.17
CA GLU A 351 26.26 9.75 14.21
C GLU A 351 25.64 9.51 15.60
N GLU A 352 25.50 10.56 16.41
CA GLU A 352 24.81 10.50 17.72
C GLU A 352 23.37 9.95 17.60
N GLN A 353 22.83 9.92 16.39
CA GLN A 353 21.49 9.44 16.09
C GLN A 353 21.43 7.92 16.03
N GLN A 354 20.58 7.34 16.88
CA GLN A 354 20.23 5.93 16.83
C GLN A 354 19.01 5.71 15.92
N PHE A 355 19.13 4.76 15.00
CA PHE A 355 18.06 4.37 14.08
C PHE A 355 17.31 3.17 14.64
N HIS A 356 16.08 3.39 15.11
CA HIS A 356 15.22 2.35 15.66
C HIS A 356 14.04 2.07 14.74
N ILE A 357 13.59 0.82 14.78
CA ILE A 357 12.27 0.42 14.30
C ILE A 357 11.43 -0.06 15.49
N ALA A 358 10.13 0.19 15.44
CA ALA A 358 9.16 -0.45 16.31
C ALA A 358 8.42 -1.51 15.50
N LYS A 359 8.51 -2.76 15.95
CA LYS A 359 7.93 -3.93 15.27
C LYS A 359 6.70 -4.42 16.02
N MET A 360 5.60 -4.61 15.30
CA MET A 360 4.40 -5.25 15.83
C MET A 360 3.78 -6.20 14.81
N TYR A 361 2.89 -7.07 15.28
CA TYR A 361 2.10 -7.95 14.42
C TYR A 361 0.63 -7.59 14.55
N GLY A 362 0.06 -7.05 13.48
CA GLY A 362 -1.35 -6.69 13.40
C GLY A 362 -2.25 -7.91 13.23
N GLN A 363 -3.54 -7.72 13.44
CA GLN A 363 -4.54 -8.77 13.22
C GLN A 363 -4.94 -8.92 11.75
N SER A 364 -4.74 -7.87 10.93
CA SER A 364 -5.11 -7.87 9.52
C SER A 364 -3.95 -8.29 8.62
N TYR A 365 -4.19 -9.32 7.79
CA TYR A 365 -3.27 -9.78 6.76
C TYR A 365 -3.38 -8.93 5.50
N THR A 366 -2.25 -8.72 4.83
CA THR A 366 -2.14 -8.04 3.53
C THR A 366 -1.39 -8.92 2.53
N GLU A 367 -1.96 -9.10 1.34
CA GLU A 367 -1.32 -9.91 0.27
C GLU A 367 -0.13 -9.17 -0.37
N HIS A 368 -0.24 -7.85 -0.49
CA HIS A 368 0.79 -6.97 -1.03
C HIS A 368 1.40 -6.12 0.10
N PRO A 369 2.68 -5.74 -0.02
CA PRO A 369 3.29 -4.85 0.96
C PRO A 369 2.65 -3.47 0.89
N GLU A 370 2.40 -2.88 2.05
CA GLU A 370 1.86 -1.53 2.18
C GLU A 370 2.91 -0.61 2.80
N LEU A 371 2.83 0.66 2.44
CA LEU A 371 3.65 1.72 3.02
C LEU A 371 2.72 2.89 3.35
N THR A 372 2.68 3.27 4.62
CA THR A 372 1.93 4.43 5.09
C THR A 372 2.90 5.52 5.49
N LEU A 373 2.69 6.74 4.99
CA LEU A 373 3.42 7.93 5.43
C LEU A 373 2.47 8.84 6.20
N TYR A 374 2.90 9.23 7.39
CA TYR A 374 2.32 10.31 8.18
C TYR A 374 3.26 11.50 8.02
N THR A 375 2.87 12.50 7.23
CA THR A 375 3.66 13.73 7.00
C THR A 375 3.06 14.88 7.79
N ARG A 376 3.85 15.50 8.67
CA ARG A 376 3.39 16.60 9.51
C ARG A 376 2.93 17.80 8.66
N ILE A 377 1.74 18.32 8.93
CA ILE A 377 1.09 19.39 8.16
C ILE A 377 1.75 20.75 8.42
N SER A 378 2.08 21.02 9.67
CA SER A 378 2.56 22.33 10.14
C SER A 378 3.96 22.23 10.74
N ASP A 379 4.80 23.24 10.48
CA ASP A 379 6.12 23.35 11.08
C ASP A 379 6.08 24.02 12.48
N THR A 380 4.89 24.25 13.04
CA THR A 380 4.70 24.89 14.37
C THR A 380 5.18 24.04 15.53
N ASP A 381 5.16 22.72 15.38
CA ASP A 381 5.50 21.77 16.44
C ASP A 381 6.67 20.89 16.01
N PRO A 382 7.87 21.47 15.81
CA PRO A 382 9.03 20.83 15.20
C PRO A 382 9.64 19.71 16.07
N GLU A 383 9.18 19.55 17.31
CA GLU A 383 9.55 18.43 18.21
C GLU A 383 8.93 17.10 17.79
N TRP A 384 7.81 17.11 17.07
CA TRP A 384 7.26 15.90 16.50
C TRP A 384 8.11 15.44 15.29
N PRO A 385 8.00 14.19 14.83
CA PRO A 385 8.71 13.79 13.62
C PRO A 385 8.11 14.44 12.36
N HIS A 386 8.92 14.95 11.44
CA HIS A 386 8.39 15.46 10.18
C HIS A 386 7.68 14.36 9.37
N VAL A 387 8.27 13.16 9.31
CA VAL A 387 7.63 11.98 8.69
C VAL A 387 7.81 10.74 9.56
N VAL A 388 6.68 10.18 9.98
CA VAL A 388 6.59 8.81 10.50
C VAL A 388 6.19 7.90 9.35
N ALA A 389 6.84 6.77 9.21
CA ALA A 389 6.56 5.79 8.16
C ALA A 389 6.28 4.42 8.76
N GLU A 390 5.38 3.68 8.12
CA GLU A 390 4.98 2.35 8.53
C GLU A 390 5.01 1.44 7.30
N PHE A 391 5.89 0.44 7.33
CA PHE A 391 5.97 -0.59 6.30
C PHE A 391 5.28 -1.86 6.78
N LYS A 392 4.30 -2.35 6.03
CA LYS A 392 3.52 -3.55 6.37
C LYS A 392 3.79 -4.67 5.37
N LEU A 393 4.01 -5.88 5.88
CA LEU A 393 4.17 -7.11 5.09
C LEU A 393 3.38 -8.24 5.75
N GLY A 394 2.30 -8.70 5.11
CA GLY A 394 1.41 -9.69 5.75
C GLY A 394 0.76 -9.07 6.98
N THR A 395 1.10 -9.59 8.16
CA THR A 395 0.71 -9.02 9.46
C THR A 395 1.82 -8.26 10.16
N LEU A 396 3.05 -8.26 9.64
CA LEU A 396 4.17 -7.52 10.22
C LEU A 396 4.01 -6.02 9.92
N HIS A 397 4.18 -5.18 10.94
CA HIS A 397 4.32 -3.73 10.80
C HIS A 397 5.70 -3.31 11.31
N LEU A 398 6.41 -2.51 10.53
CA LEU A 398 7.67 -1.86 10.88
C LEU A 398 7.45 -0.34 10.87
N ILE A 399 7.37 0.26 12.05
CA ILE A 399 7.23 1.69 12.24
C ILE A 399 8.64 2.30 12.38
N PHE A 400 8.90 3.40 11.69
CA PHE A 400 10.18 4.09 11.70
C PHE A 400 10.01 5.59 11.40
N ILE A 401 11.03 6.37 11.72
CA ILE A 401 11.05 7.83 11.48
C ILE A 401 12.08 8.12 10.41
N LEU A 402 11.72 8.93 9.41
CA LEU A 402 12.70 9.39 8.42
C LEU A 402 13.69 10.35 9.10
N PRO A 403 15.00 10.05 9.10
CA PRO A 403 15.97 10.86 9.82
C PRO A 403 16.33 12.12 9.03
N PHE A 404 16.96 13.09 9.70
CA PHE A 404 17.62 14.25 9.08
C PHE A 404 16.73 15.23 8.31
N SER A 405 15.45 15.30 8.65
CA SER A 405 14.59 16.37 8.14
C SER A 405 15.08 17.74 8.61
N LYS A 406 15.19 18.71 7.69
CA LYS A 406 15.46 20.11 8.04
C LYS A 406 14.33 20.79 8.82
N LYS A 407 13.14 20.17 8.84
CA LYS A 407 11.95 20.66 9.56
C LYS A 407 11.87 20.16 11.01
N ASP A 408 12.77 19.27 11.43
CA ASP A 408 12.80 18.76 12.81
C ASP A 408 13.76 19.58 13.67
N SER A 409 13.33 19.97 14.87
CA SER A 409 14.17 20.72 15.83
C SER A 409 15.03 19.82 16.71
N SER A 410 14.71 18.53 16.79
CA SER A 410 15.38 17.56 17.63
C SER A 410 15.32 16.16 17.02
N ILE A 411 16.26 15.30 17.39
CA ILE A 411 16.22 13.88 17.04
C ILE A 411 15.12 13.21 17.87
N PHE A 412 14.15 12.59 17.20
CA PHE A 412 13.13 11.76 17.84
C PHE A 412 13.62 10.31 17.93
N ASN A 413 13.88 9.82 19.13
CA ASN A 413 14.30 8.44 19.34
C ASN A 413 13.07 7.57 19.51
N LEU A 414 12.76 6.76 18.48
CA LEU A 414 11.53 5.98 18.45
C LEU A 414 11.36 5.04 19.65
N GLU A 415 12.43 4.52 20.26
CA GLU A 415 12.32 3.64 21.43
C GLU A 415 11.97 4.43 22.69
N THR A 416 12.70 5.51 22.98
CA THR A 416 12.50 6.27 24.23
C THR A 416 11.30 7.22 24.16
N ASP A 417 10.99 7.73 22.98
CA ASP A 417 9.92 8.70 22.75
C ASP A 417 8.63 8.03 22.25
N PHE A 418 8.58 6.69 22.16
CA PHE A 418 7.37 5.97 21.74
C PHE A 418 6.13 6.31 22.58
N PRO A 419 6.21 6.42 23.91
CA PRO A 419 5.05 6.80 24.71
C PRO A 419 4.53 8.20 24.37
N LYS A 420 5.42 9.13 24.00
CA LYS A 420 5.04 10.46 23.48
C LYS A 420 4.33 10.28 22.14
N LEU A 421 4.87 9.47 21.22
CA LEU A 421 4.24 9.15 19.93
C LEU A 421 2.81 8.60 20.09
N CYS A 422 2.60 7.66 21.00
CA CYS A 422 1.30 7.04 21.28
C CYS A 422 0.22 8.01 21.79
N GLN A 423 0.58 9.20 22.31
CA GLN A 423 -0.41 10.20 22.70
C GLN A 423 -1.17 10.75 21.48
N LEU A 424 -0.47 10.87 20.35
CA LEU A 424 -1.03 11.30 19.08
C LEU A 424 -1.44 10.10 18.21
N PHE A 425 -0.59 9.08 18.13
CA PHE A 425 -0.83 7.84 17.39
C PHE A 425 -1.56 6.82 18.27
N ARG A 426 -2.75 7.18 18.77
CA ARG A 426 -3.48 6.40 19.78
C ARG A 426 -3.80 4.97 19.34
N HIS A 427 -3.90 4.72 18.03
CA HIS A 427 -4.12 3.37 17.50
C HIS A 427 -2.97 2.39 17.81
N TYR A 428 -1.76 2.87 18.11
CA TYR A 428 -0.64 2.03 18.56
C TYR A 428 -0.74 1.61 20.04
N GLN A 429 -1.50 2.33 20.87
CA GLN A 429 -1.62 2.01 22.31
C GLN A 429 -2.13 0.58 22.55
N LYS A 430 -2.99 0.06 21.67
CA LYS A 430 -3.50 -1.32 21.75
C LYS A 430 -2.42 -2.39 21.60
N PHE A 431 -1.27 -2.03 21.07
CA PHE A 431 -0.16 -2.92 20.79
C PHE A 431 1.08 -2.59 21.64
N GLU A 432 1.00 -1.63 22.58
CA GLU A 432 2.16 -1.12 23.31
C GLU A 432 2.96 -2.26 23.99
N ASP A 433 2.28 -3.20 24.65
CA ASP A 433 2.90 -4.36 25.30
C ASP A 433 3.48 -5.40 24.32
N GLN A 434 3.13 -5.32 23.03
CA GLN A 434 3.54 -6.25 21.98
C GLN A 434 4.61 -5.66 21.05
N ILE A 435 4.96 -4.39 21.23
CA ILE A 435 5.95 -3.72 20.38
C ILE A 435 7.35 -4.16 20.77
N ILE A 436 8.12 -4.52 19.75
CA ILE A 436 9.52 -4.88 19.88
C ILE A 436 10.35 -3.79 19.20
N PHE A 437 11.11 -3.04 19.98
CA PHE A 437 12.08 -2.09 19.44
C PHE A 437 13.34 -2.82 18.98
N GLU A 438 13.87 -2.42 17.83
CA GLU A 438 15.14 -2.90 17.34
C GLU A 438 16.02 -1.75 16.87
N ASN A 439 17.22 -1.66 17.46
CA ASN A 439 18.26 -0.73 17.02
C ASN A 439 18.95 -1.27 15.77
N LEU A 440 18.84 -0.51 14.68
CA LEU A 440 19.41 -0.79 13.37
C LEU A 440 20.61 0.10 13.02
N SER A 441 21.22 0.79 13.98
CA SER A 441 22.32 1.73 13.73
C SER A 441 23.65 1.07 13.37
N ASN A 442 23.79 -0.22 13.64
CA ASN A 442 25.05 -0.93 13.42
C ASN A 442 25.33 -1.15 11.92
N SER A 443 26.49 -0.69 11.48
CA SER A 443 26.96 -0.74 10.09
C SER A 443 27.78 -2.00 9.74
N GLU A 444 27.99 -2.93 10.67
CA GLU A 444 28.76 -4.15 10.43
C GLU A 444 27.93 -5.21 9.72
N ASP A 445 28.58 -5.93 8.80
CA ASP A 445 28.01 -7.13 8.20
C ASP A 445 28.11 -8.31 9.19
N ARG A 446 26.97 -8.78 9.68
CA ARG A 446 26.87 -9.89 10.66
C ARG A 446 26.14 -11.09 10.08
N GLU A 447 26.50 -12.29 10.51
CA GLU A 447 25.72 -13.48 10.15
C GLU A 447 24.28 -13.33 10.68
N CYS A 448 23.29 -13.58 9.82
CA CYS A 448 21.88 -13.48 10.16
C CYS A 448 21.33 -14.85 10.51
N ASP A 449 21.72 -15.38 11.67
CA ASP A 449 21.24 -16.67 12.13
C ASP A 449 19.85 -16.51 12.76
N TYR A 450 18.90 -17.35 12.35
CA TYR A 450 17.52 -17.29 12.83
C TYR A 450 17.31 -18.33 13.92
N LYS A 451 16.59 -17.94 14.96
CA LYS A 451 16.06 -18.85 15.99
C LYS A 451 14.54 -18.77 15.97
N VAL A 452 13.91 -19.78 15.39
CA VAL A 452 12.45 -19.89 15.34
C VAL A 452 12.00 -20.69 16.56
N ARG A 453 11.15 -20.08 17.40
CA ARG A 453 10.60 -20.73 18.58
C ARG A 453 9.16 -21.15 18.30
N PHE A 454 8.86 -22.41 18.51
CA PHE A 454 7.51 -22.96 18.51
C PHE A 454 7.14 -23.21 19.97
N SER A 455 6.26 -22.39 20.54
CA SER A 455 5.85 -22.56 21.93
C SER A 455 4.58 -23.41 22.03
N THR A 456 4.53 -24.28 23.03
CA THR A 456 3.33 -25.05 23.40
C THR A 456 2.45 -24.35 24.42
N ASP A 457 2.95 -23.27 25.04
CA ASP A 457 2.19 -22.49 26.01
C ASP A 457 1.20 -21.57 25.29
N LYS A 458 0.03 -21.38 25.90
CA LYS A 458 -0.84 -20.26 25.50
C LYS A 458 -0.06 -18.98 25.76
N ILE A 459 0.23 -18.22 24.70
CA ILE A 459 0.67 -16.83 24.84
C ILE A 459 -0.49 -16.11 25.53
N ASN A 460 -0.30 -15.75 26.81
CA ASN A 460 -1.26 -14.95 27.58
C ASN A 460 -1.28 -13.52 27.07
#